data_AF-A0A7J6R715-F1
#
_entry.id   AF-A0A7J6R715-F1
#
_cell.length_a   1.000
_cell.length_b   1.000
_cell.length_c   1.000
_cell.angle_alpha   90.00
_cell.angle_beta   90.00
_cell.angle_gamma   90.00
#
_symmetry.space_group_name_H-M   'P 1'
#
loop_
_entity.id
_entity.type
_entity.pdbx_description
1 polymer ?
#
loop_
_entity_poly.entity_id
_entity_poly.type
_entity_poly.pdbx_seq_one_letter_code
_entity_poly.pdbx_strand_id
1 'polypeptide(L)'
;MSSSSSVSHAISTPHTPPPHVRLLNDAEFAQCLLNVDYVMWLASEGYFEDEAFLNYLKYLEYLRGAPYFHLLVYPSSMDMIRILRCPSVRQQLLKEPAAARAVLQEQLWCSWGLRKEEELKEGDEQVDEEMLKSEIIDSER
;
A
#
# COMPACT_ATOMS: atom_id res chain seq x y z
N MET A 1 39.76 19.89 48.43
CA MET A 1 39.15 20.52 47.24
C MET A 1 38.50 19.40 46.45
N SER A 2 37.23 19.11 46.76
CA SER A 2 36.48 18.02 46.13
C SER A 2 35.70 18.62 44.97
N SER A 3 36.15 18.36 43.74
CA SER A 3 35.44 18.77 42.53
C SER A 3 34.34 17.76 42.24
N SER A 4 33.09 18.20 42.39
CA SER A 4 31.90 17.44 41.97
C SER A 4 31.91 17.25 40.46
N SER A 5 32.04 16.00 40.02
CA SER A 5 31.77 15.59 38.64
C SER A 5 30.26 15.61 38.42
N SER A 6 29.76 16.64 37.74
CA SER A 6 28.36 16.74 37.35
C SER A 6 28.05 15.68 36.30
N VAL A 7 27.37 14.61 36.69
CA VAL A 7 26.83 13.59 35.78
C VAL A 7 25.75 14.28 34.94
N SER A 8 26.13 14.68 33.73
CA SER A 8 25.18 15.20 32.75
C SER A 8 24.37 14.03 32.23
N HIS A 9 23.12 13.89 32.70
CA HIS A 9 22.13 13.04 32.04
C HIS A 9 22.00 13.53 30.60
N ALA A 10 22.55 12.78 29.66
CA ALA A 10 22.27 12.93 28.26
C ALA A 10 20.77 12.60 28.06
N ILE A 11 19.97 13.64 27.92
CA ILE A 11 18.58 13.55 27.46
C ILE A 11 18.63 12.83 26.11
N SER A 12 18.08 11.62 26.07
CA SER A 12 17.96 10.83 24.85
C SER A 12 17.24 11.68 23.80
N THR A 13 17.95 12.11 22.76
CA THR A 13 17.33 12.81 21.64
C THR A 13 16.24 11.90 21.05
N PRO A 14 15.05 12.40 20.66
CA PRO A 14 14.09 11.59 19.94
C PRO A 14 14.76 11.11 18.66
N HIS A 15 15.11 9.81 18.62
CA HIS A 15 15.83 9.19 17.53
C HIS A 15 14.90 9.17 16.31
N THR A 16 14.95 10.23 15.52
CA THR A 16 14.24 10.28 14.24
C THR A 16 14.98 9.35 13.30
N PRO A 17 14.30 8.35 12.71
CA PRO A 17 14.96 7.45 11.79
C PRO A 17 15.47 8.22 10.57
N PRO A 18 16.57 7.77 9.95
CA PRO A 18 17.08 8.38 8.72
C PRO A 18 16.00 8.44 7.63
N PRO A 19 16.06 9.41 6.68
CA PRO A 19 15.04 9.58 5.65
C PRO A 19 14.75 8.32 4.81
N HIS A 20 15.78 7.54 4.49
CA HIS A 20 15.62 6.29 3.72
C HIS A 20 14.90 5.19 4.52
N VAL A 21 15.14 5.12 5.84
CA VAL A 21 14.46 4.17 6.72
C VAL A 21 12.99 4.55 6.86
N ARG A 22 12.69 5.85 7.01
CA ARG A 22 11.31 6.33 7.05
C ARG A 22 10.57 5.99 5.76
N LEU A 23 11.19 6.20 4.60
CA LEU A 23 10.60 5.85 3.30
C LEU A 23 10.29 4.35 3.21
N LEU A 24 11.22 3.50 3.65
CA LEU A 24 11.00 2.05 3.66
C LEU A 24 9.87 1.66 4.61
N ASN A 25 9.83 2.24 5.82
CA ASN A 25 8.77 2.01 6.79
C ASN A 25 7.40 2.45 6.24
N ASP A 26 7.31 3.60 5.57
CA ASP A 26 6.08 4.08 4.93
C ASP A 26 5.59 3.07 3.88
N ALA A 27 6.51 2.54 3.06
CA ALA A 27 6.21 1.56 2.03
C ALA A 27 5.83 0.18 2.60
N GLU A 28 6.52 -0.30 3.63
CA GLU A 28 6.19 -1.53 4.35
C GLU A 28 4.82 -1.41 5.02
N PHE A 29 4.55 -0.30 5.69
CA PHE A 29 3.25 -0.01 6.31
C PHE A 29 2.12 -0.03 5.27
N ALA A 30 2.29 0.64 4.13
CA ALA A 30 1.31 0.63 3.05
C ALA A 30 1.00 -0.81 2.58
N GLN A 31 2.02 -1.67 2.48
CA GLN A 31 1.87 -3.07 2.09
C GLN A 31 1.21 -3.91 3.19
N CYS A 32 1.46 -3.62 4.47
CA CYS A 32 0.78 -4.29 5.59
C CYS A 32 -0.74 -4.06 5.59
N LEU A 33 -1.25 -2.98 4.99
CA LEU A 33 -2.70 -2.74 4.87
C LEU A 33 -3.40 -3.78 3.98
N LEU A 34 -2.67 -4.53 3.16
CA LEU A 34 -3.24 -5.66 2.40
C LEU A 34 -3.65 -6.81 3.30
N ASN A 35 -3.12 -6.88 4.53
CA ASN A 35 -3.60 -7.83 5.51
C ASN A 35 -4.90 -7.33 6.13
N VAL A 36 -6.02 -7.96 5.75
CA VAL A 36 -7.35 -7.59 6.26
C VAL A 36 -7.43 -7.73 7.78
N ASP A 37 -6.80 -8.73 8.38
CA ASP A 37 -6.79 -8.88 9.85
C ASP A 37 -6.16 -7.68 10.54
N TYR A 38 -5.10 -7.11 9.96
CA TYR A 38 -4.44 -5.92 10.48
C TYR A 38 -5.34 -4.69 10.36
N VAL A 39 -6.03 -4.52 9.24
CA VAL A 39 -7.01 -3.43 9.05
C VAL A 39 -8.16 -3.56 10.05
N MET A 40 -8.66 -4.78 10.30
CA MET A 40 -9.70 -5.01 11.29
C MET A 40 -9.23 -4.64 12.69
N TRP A 41 -7.97 -4.99 13.04
CA TRP A 41 -7.37 -4.59 14.31
C TRP A 41 -7.24 -3.05 14.43
N LEU A 42 -6.79 -2.37 13.37
CA LEU A 42 -6.73 -0.91 13.34
C LEU A 42 -8.12 -0.27 13.54
N ALA A 43 -9.17 -0.89 13.01
CA ALA A 43 -10.54 -0.45 13.23
C ALA A 43 -11.00 -0.65 14.67
N SER A 44 -10.67 -1.78 15.31
CA SER A 44 -11.03 -2.01 16.71
C SER A 44 -10.33 -1.07 17.68
N GLU A 45 -9.11 -0.63 17.36
CA GLU A 45 -8.36 0.34 18.16
C GLU A 45 -8.79 1.80 17.92
N GLY A 46 -9.71 2.05 16.98
CA GLY A 46 -10.25 3.39 16.73
C GLY A 46 -9.39 4.29 15.86
N TYR A 47 -8.35 3.78 15.18
CA TYR A 47 -7.47 4.60 14.33
C TYR A 47 -8.21 5.29 13.17
N PHE A 48 -9.32 4.72 12.67
CA PHE A 48 -10.10 5.32 11.58
C PHE A 48 -10.98 6.50 12.01
N GLU A 49 -11.10 6.75 13.31
CA GLU A 49 -11.79 7.92 13.89
C GLU A 49 -10.83 9.11 14.06
N ASP A 50 -9.54 8.85 14.22
CA ASP A 50 -8.51 9.88 14.38
C ASP A 50 -8.18 10.58 13.04
N GLU A 51 -8.35 11.89 13.00
CA GLU A 51 -8.04 12.72 11.85
C GLU A 51 -6.54 12.70 11.49
N ALA A 52 -5.66 12.56 12.49
CA ALA A 52 -4.22 12.49 12.26
C ALA A 52 -3.86 11.24 11.43
N PHE A 53 -4.49 10.10 11.72
CA PHE A 53 -4.29 8.86 10.96
C PHE A 53 -4.83 8.97 9.53
N LEU A 54 -5.99 9.60 9.32
CA LEU A 54 -6.53 9.82 7.97
C LEU A 54 -5.63 10.74 7.13
N ASN A 55 -5.05 11.76 7.77
CA ASN A 55 -4.06 12.62 7.15
C ASN A 55 -2.77 11.86 6.81
N TYR A 56 -2.38 10.90 7.63
CA TYR A 56 -1.27 10.00 7.33
C TYR A 56 -1.56 9.09 6.12
N LEU A 57 -2.75 8.51 6.03
CA LEU A 57 -3.17 7.73 4.85
C LEU A 57 -3.15 8.58 3.57
N LYS A 58 -3.53 9.87 3.65
CA LYS A 58 -3.41 10.81 2.54
C LYS A 58 -1.95 11.09 2.20
N TYR A 59 -1.09 11.25 3.20
CA TYR A 59 0.34 11.44 2.99
C TYR A 59 0.93 10.28 2.20
N LEU A 60 0.63 9.02 2.54
CA LEU A 60 1.15 7.81 1.86
C LEU A 60 0.88 7.73 0.35
N GLU A 61 -0.03 8.54 -0.20
CA GLU A 61 -0.25 8.61 -1.65
C GLU A 61 0.97 9.10 -2.44
N TYR A 62 1.96 9.75 -1.79
CA TYR A 62 3.21 10.12 -2.46
C TYR A 62 3.93 8.89 -3.06
N LEU A 63 3.73 7.70 -2.47
CA LEU A 63 4.31 6.44 -2.95
C LEU A 63 3.76 6.00 -4.32
N ARG A 64 2.59 6.50 -4.74
CA ARG A 64 2.01 6.19 -6.06
C ARG A 64 2.79 6.85 -7.21
N GLY A 65 3.44 7.98 -6.95
CA GLY A 65 4.18 8.71 -7.98
C GLY A 65 5.57 8.14 -8.25
N ALA A 66 6.08 8.36 -9.46
CA ALA A 66 7.52 8.27 -9.70
C ALA A 66 8.24 9.34 -8.83
N PRO A 67 9.41 9.04 -8.22
CA PRO A 67 10.22 7.84 -8.39
C PRO A 67 9.90 6.70 -7.42
N TYR A 68 8.94 6.80 -6.50
CA TYR A 68 8.83 5.87 -5.35
C TYR A 68 8.05 4.59 -5.61
N PHE A 69 7.25 4.55 -6.68
CA PHE A 69 6.37 3.42 -6.98
C PHE A 69 7.08 2.05 -7.05
N HIS A 70 8.35 2.03 -7.47
CA HIS A 70 9.15 0.80 -7.56
C HIS A 70 9.46 0.13 -6.21
N LEU A 71 9.27 0.85 -5.09
CA LEU A 71 9.49 0.31 -3.74
C LEU A 71 8.33 -0.58 -3.27
N LEU A 72 7.18 -0.53 -3.96
CA LEU A 72 6.00 -1.32 -3.63
C LEU A 72 6.07 -2.65 -4.36
N VAL A 73 6.22 -3.75 -3.61
CA VAL A 73 6.13 -5.11 -4.16
C VAL A 73 4.69 -5.41 -4.58
N TYR A 74 3.73 -4.90 -3.80
CA TYR A 74 2.31 -5.09 -4.04
C TYR A 74 1.63 -3.78 -4.43
N PRO A 75 1.41 -3.51 -5.74
CA PRO A 75 0.79 -2.27 -6.19
C PRO A 75 -0.65 -2.09 -5.68
N SER A 76 -1.36 -3.19 -5.41
CA SER A 76 -2.72 -3.19 -4.83
C SER A 76 -2.79 -2.51 -3.46
N SER A 77 -1.67 -2.33 -2.75
CA SER A 77 -1.63 -1.59 -1.48
C SER A 77 -2.16 -0.17 -1.63
N MET A 78 -1.92 0.45 -2.79
CA MET A 78 -2.41 1.80 -3.10
C MET A 78 -3.93 1.85 -3.31
N ASP A 79 -4.54 0.76 -3.80
CA ASP A 79 -5.99 0.67 -3.94
C ASP A 79 -6.67 0.41 -2.59
N MET A 80 -6.03 -0.38 -1.72
CA MET A 80 -6.47 -0.54 -0.33
C MET A 80 -6.50 0.81 0.39
N ILE A 81 -5.46 1.64 0.26
CA ILE A 81 -5.44 3.00 0.83
C ILE A 81 -6.62 3.85 0.31
N ARG A 82 -6.98 3.75 -0.98
CA ARG A 82 -8.17 4.44 -1.53
C ARG A 82 -9.47 3.97 -0.89
N ILE A 83 -9.63 2.66 -0.74
CA ILE A 83 -10.82 2.04 -0.13
C ILE A 83 -10.97 2.49 1.33
N LEU A 84 -9.89 2.44 2.12
CA LEU A 84 -9.91 2.83 3.54
C LEU A 84 -10.18 4.32 3.76
N ARG A 85 -9.87 5.17 2.79
CA ARG A 85 -10.19 6.61 2.85
C ARG A 85 -11.67 6.90 2.64
N CYS A 86 -12.43 6.00 2.01
CA CYS A 86 -13.86 6.17 1.80
C CYS A 86 -14.60 6.21 3.15
N PRO A 87 -15.30 7.31 3.50
CA PRO A 87 -16.01 7.42 4.78
C PRO A 87 -17.04 6.32 4.98
N SER A 88 -17.72 5.90 3.91
CA SER A 88 -18.72 4.82 3.95
C SER A 88 -18.10 3.50 4.40
N VAL A 89 -16.91 3.17 3.90
CA VAL A 89 -16.19 1.95 4.26
C VAL A 89 -15.73 2.02 5.72
N ARG A 90 -15.22 3.16 6.18
CA ARG A 90 -14.83 3.35 7.59
C ARG A 90 -16.01 3.19 8.54
N GLN A 91 -17.16 3.74 8.19
CA GLN A 91 -18.39 3.54 8.96
C GLN A 91 -18.83 2.08 8.96
N GLN A 92 -18.69 1.38 7.84
CA GLN A 92 -19.06 -0.03 7.74
C GLN A 92 -18.11 -0.92 8.55
N LEU A 93 -16.81 -0.61 8.59
CA LEU A 93 -15.82 -1.28 9.43
C LEU A 93 -16.19 -1.24 10.92
N LEU A 94 -16.73 -0.11 11.39
CA LEU A 94 -17.16 0.06 12.78
C LEU A 94 -18.52 -0.59 13.07
N LYS A 95 -19.47 -0.50 12.14
CA LYS A 95 -20.84 -1.03 12.34
C LYS A 95 -20.92 -2.54 12.21
N GLU A 96 -20.30 -3.10 11.17
CA GLU A 96 -20.43 -4.51 10.79
C GLU A 96 -19.07 -5.08 10.39
N PRO A 97 -18.18 -5.36 11.36
CA PRO A 97 -16.80 -5.75 11.08
C PRO A 97 -16.71 -7.06 10.27
N ALA A 98 -17.60 -8.02 10.49
CA ALA A 98 -17.61 -9.29 9.76
C ALA A 98 -17.97 -9.11 8.27
N ALA A 99 -18.96 -8.25 7.97
CA ALA A 99 -19.36 -7.96 6.60
C ALA A 99 -18.28 -7.14 5.87
N ALA A 100 -17.74 -6.12 6.55
CA ALA A 100 -16.65 -5.30 6.01
C ALA A 100 -15.42 -6.15 5.67
N ARG A 101 -15.05 -7.09 6.55
CA ARG A 101 -13.97 -8.05 6.31
C ARG A 101 -14.18 -8.85 5.02
N ALA A 102 -15.36 -9.44 4.84
CA ALA A 102 -15.68 -10.24 3.66
C ALA A 102 -15.57 -9.42 2.38
N VAL A 103 -16.10 -8.19 2.38
CA VAL A 103 -16.02 -7.27 1.24
C VAL A 103 -14.56 -6.91 0.94
N LEU A 104 -13.76 -6.56 1.96
CA LEU A 104 -12.34 -6.23 1.74
C LEU A 104 -11.54 -7.41 1.18
N GLN A 105 -11.80 -8.63 1.67
CA GLN A 105 -11.18 -9.85 1.14
C GLN A 105 -11.57 -10.10 -0.32
N GLU A 106 -12.84 -9.93 -0.66
CA GLU A 106 -13.34 -10.07 -2.03
C GLU A 106 -12.70 -9.02 -2.95
N GLN A 107 -12.64 -7.75 -2.54
CA GLN A 107 -12.02 -6.69 -3.35
C GLN A 107 -10.53 -6.95 -3.60
N LEU A 108 -9.80 -7.43 -2.59
CA LEU A 108 -8.41 -7.85 -2.75
C LEU A 108 -8.28 -9.00 -3.75
N TRP A 109 -9.15 -10.02 -3.62
CA TRP A 109 -9.15 -11.18 -4.50
C TRP A 109 -9.46 -10.80 -5.95
N CYS A 110 -10.48 -9.97 -6.17
CA CYS A 110 -10.83 -9.46 -7.49
C CYS A 110 -9.71 -8.60 -8.09
N SER A 111 -9.07 -7.73 -7.30
CA SER A 111 -7.93 -6.93 -7.75
C SER A 111 -6.79 -7.81 -8.27
N TRP A 112 -6.53 -8.94 -7.61
CA TRP A 112 -5.49 -9.89 -8.04
C TRP A 112 -5.92 -10.72 -9.24
N GLY A 113 -7.19 -11.13 -9.30
CA GLY A 113 -7.74 -11.89 -10.42
C GLY A 113 -7.81 -11.08 -11.72
N LEU A 114 -8.31 -9.85 -11.67
CA LEU A 114 -8.47 -8.97 -12.83
C LEU A 114 -7.12 -8.58 -13.44
N ARG A 115 -6.13 -8.25 -12.61
CA ARG A 115 -4.78 -7.92 -13.09
C ARG A 115 -4.16 -9.09 -13.87
N LYS A 116 -4.34 -10.32 -13.38
CA LYS A 116 -3.84 -11.51 -14.07
C LYS A 116 -4.54 -11.76 -15.41
N GLU A 117 -5.82 -11.42 -15.50
CA GLU A 117 -6.58 -11.53 -16.75
C GLU A 117 -6.19 -10.46 -17.78
N GLU A 118 -5.90 -9.23 -17.33
CA GLU A 118 -5.36 -8.15 -18.18
C GLU A 118 -3.97 -8.51 -18.72
N GLU A 119 -3.07 -9.05 -17.88
CA GLU A 119 -1.73 -9.50 -18.28
C GLU A 119 -1.78 -10.64 -19.32
N LEU A 120 -2.74 -11.56 -19.19
CA LEU A 120 -2.95 -12.63 -20.17
C LEU A 120 -3.46 -12.08 -21.51
N LYS A 121 -4.37 -11.10 -21.48
CA LYS A 121 -4.89 -10.46 -22.70
C LYS A 121 -3.82 -9.64 -23.41
N GLU A 122 -3.01 -8.87 -22.70
CA GLU A 122 -1.87 -8.14 -23.31
C GLU A 122 -0.83 -9.10 -23.91
N GLY A 123 -0.61 -10.25 -23.27
CA GLY A 123 0.25 -11.30 -23.80
C GLY A 123 -0.31 -11.95 -25.07
N ASP A 124 -1.59 -12.32 -25.08
CA ASP A 124 -2.26 -12.92 -26.24
C ASP A 124 -2.33 -11.92 -27.41
N GLU A 125 -2.63 -10.64 -27.16
CA GLU A 125 -2.62 -9.57 -28.17
C GLU A 125 -1.21 -9.31 -28.74
N GLN A 126 -0.17 -9.35 -27.90
CA GLN A 126 1.23 -9.22 -28.38
C GLN A 126 1.67 -10.41 -29.23
N VAL A 127 1.28 -11.63 -28.86
CA VAL A 127 1.60 -12.84 -29.64
C VAL A 127 0.87 -12.81 -30.99
N ASP A 128 -0.39 -12.39 -31.02
CA ASP A 128 -1.15 -12.22 -32.26
C ASP A 128 -0.54 -11.12 -33.15
N GLU A 129 -0.09 -9.99 -32.58
CA GLU A 129 0.57 -8.91 -33.32
C GLU A 129 1.96 -9.32 -33.86
N GLU A 130 2.74 -10.09 -33.10
CA GLU A 130 4.05 -10.61 -33.51
C GLU A 130 3.90 -11.68 -34.60
N MET A 131 2.90 -12.56 -34.48
CA MET A 131 2.55 -13.56 -35.48
C MET A 131 2.11 -12.90 -36.79
N LEU A 132 1.22 -11.90 -36.74
CA LEU A 132 0.82 -11.11 -37.92
C LEU A 132 2.01 -10.41 -38.58
N LYS A 133 2.92 -9.80 -37.80
CA LYS A 133 4.14 -9.18 -38.34
C LYS A 133 5.05 -10.20 -39.04
N SER A 134 5.15 -11.43 -38.51
CA SER A 134 5.95 -12.50 -39.12
C SER A 134 5.37 -13.01 -40.45
N GLU A 135 4.05 -13.19 -40.54
CA GLU A 135 3.39 -13.65 -41.77
C GLU A 135 3.46 -12.62 -42.90
N ILE A 136 3.38 -11.32 -42.57
CA ILE A 136 3.52 -10.24 -43.55
C ILE A 136 4.94 -10.20 -44.12
N ILE A 137 5.97 -10.40 -43.30
CA ILE A 137 7.38 -10.41 -43.73
C ILE A 137 7.66 -11.59 -44.67
N ASP A 138 7.08 -12.76 -44.39
CA ASP A 138 7.22 -13.95 -45.24
C ASP A 138 6.46 -13.82 -46.58
N SER A 139 5.43 -12.98 -46.65
CA SER A 139 4.68 -12.71 -47.88
C SER A 139 5.33 -11.67 -48.80
N GLU A 140 6.28 -10.87 -48.31
CA GLU A 140 6.98 -9.85 -49.11
C GLU A 140 8.34 -10.32 -49.68
N ARG A 141 8.68 -11.61 -49.53
CA ARG A 141 9.92 -12.23 -50.03
C ARG A 141 9.71 -13.13 -51.23
#